data_AF-E3KKD5-F1
#
_entry.id   AF-E3KKD5-F1
#
_cell.length_a   1.000
_cell.length_b   1.000
_cell.length_c   1.000
_cell.angle_alpha   90.00
_cell.angle_beta   90.00
_cell.angle_gamma   90.00
#
_symmetry.space_group_name_H-M   'P 1'
#
loop_
_entity.id
_entity.type
_entity.pdbx_description
1 polymer ?
#
loop_
_entity_poly.entity_id
_entity_poly.type
_entity_poly.pdbx_seq_one_letter_code
_entity_poly.pdbx_strand_id
1 'polypeptide(L)'
;MADKRRVRGLAIHRPIVYGSVATMIPVEERIAKPDHNMRWTVAVRSAASPPPGSAILEERAIPGDVIGGSDDLSYFIKKVTFKLHDSYPNPLRVVDKAPFELSETGWGEFVIGIKIHFLSESAEKAIQLQHPLKLHDWTADPNSSIPPVWLDQSLADSGPQPGSSSGVPLDPVPSKPDPIDQVSLTNKNPPPPPSTSTDSTLPSKPSPLVHSWQYDEIVFTDPVETFYSKLLAHPPTPLPAQNRFPSGTVQQIGNKGETGEFSADIAQREFRKLDWAELNILIEIDRLRGKLSLDERELNQIKKLLLQSAS
;
A
#
# COMPACT_ATOMS: atom_id res chain seq x y z
N MET A 1 30.35 -9.94 36.27
CA MET A 1 30.07 -9.50 34.88
C MET A 1 29.99 -10.76 34.05
N ALA A 2 28.84 -11.07 33.45
CA ALA A 2 28.72 -12.28 32.63
C ALA A 2 29.69 -12.16 31.44
N ASP A 3 30.47 -13.21 31.22
CA ASP A 3 31.46 -13.29 30.16
C ASP A 3 30.72 -13.26 28.81
N LYS A 4 30.87 -12.18 28.02
CA LYS A 4 30.14 -11.97 26.77
C LYS A 4 30.84 -12.68 25.61
N ARG A 5 30.98 -14.00 25.71
CA ARG A 5 31.55 -14.82 24.64
C ARG A 5 30.65 -14.73 23.40
N ARG A 6 31.25 -14.35 22.27
CA ARG A 6 30.59 -14.35 20.95
C ARG A 6 30.86 -15.65 20.22
N VAL A 7 29.84 -16.19 19.55
CA VAL A 7 29.94 -17.39 18.72
C VAL A 7 30.43 -16.95 17.33
N ARG A 8 31.71 -17.18 17.02
CA ARG A 8 32.32 -16.69 15.78
C ARG A 8 31.95 -17.52 14.55
N GLY A 9 31.87 -16.87 13.40
CA GLY A 9 31.59 -17.50 12.10
C GLY A 9 30.14 -17.90 11.93
N LEU A 10 29.23 -17.34 12.74
CA LEU A 10 27.82 -17.69 12.74
C LEU A 10 26.96 -16.45 12.48
N ALA A 11 25.97 -16.59 11.61
CA ALA A 11 24.94 -15.58 11.39
C ALA A 11 23.56 -16.23 11.58
N ILE A 12 22.66 -15.52 12.25
CA ILE A 12 21.27 -15.94 12.44
C ILE A 12 20.36 -14.75 12.13
N HIS A 13 19.29 -14.99 11.36
CA HIS A 13 18.38 -13.94 10.89
C HIS A 13 17.01 -14.04 11.57
N ARG A 14 16.33 -12.90 11.68
CA ARG A 14 14.95 -12.80 12.15
C ARG A 14 14.08 -12.03 11.16
N PRO A 15 13.11 -12.70 10.51
CA PRO A 15 12.26 -12.05 9.53
C PRO A 15 11.24 -11.15 10.24
N ILE A 16 11.18 -9.91 9.80
CA ILE A 16 10.24 -8.90 10.30
C ILE A 16 9.49 -8.28 9.13
N VAL A 17 8.34 -7.70 9.47
CA VAL A 17 7.65 -6.77 8.58
C VAL A 17 7.48 -5.45 9.33
N TYR A 18 7.71 -4.36 8.62
CA TYR A 18 7.45 -3.03 9.11
C TYR A 18 6.65 -2.26 8.09
N GLY A 19 5.79 -1.38 8.56
CA GLY A 19 4.90 -0.67 7.66
C GLY A 19 3.71 -0.08 8.36
N SER A 20 2.71 0.27 7.56
CA SER A 20 1.49 0.88 8.03
C SER A 20 0.26 0.35 7.31
N VAL A 21 -0.86 0.44 8.01
CA VAL A 21 -2.20 0.28 7.46
C VAL A 21 -2.98 1.56 7.72
N ALA A 22 -3.76 2.03 6.74
CA ALA A 22 -4.52 3.27 6.83
C ALA A 22 -5.95 3.09 6.30
N THR A 23 -6.91 3.75 6.95
CA THR A 23 -8.32 3.76 6.54
C THR A 23 -8.91 5.15 6.75
N MET A 24 -9.98 5.46 6.03
CA MET A 24 -10.70 6.71 6.19
C MET A 24 -11.48 6.70 7.51
N ILE A 25 -11.41 7.81 8.25
CA ILE A 25 -12.21 7.99 9.46
C ILE A 25 -13.69 8.15 9.04
N PRO A 26 -14.63 7.40 9.66
CA PRO A 26 -16.04 7.51 9.35
C PRO A 26 -16.56 8.94 9.63
N VAL A 27 -17.58 9.37 8.89
CA VAL A 27 -18.08 10.75 8.91
C VAL A 27 -18.51 11.15 10.33
N GLU A 28 -19.05 10.20 11.08
CA GLU A 28 -19.50 10.36 12.47
C GLU A 28 -18.37 10.80 13.41
N GLU A 29 -17.17 10.22 13.25
CA GLU A 29 -16.00 10.56 14.07
C GLU A 29 -15.31 11.85 13.56
N ARG A 30 -15.39 12.13 12.26
CA ARG A 30 -14.86 13.36 11.64
C ARG A 30 -15.55 14.63 12.14
N ILE A 31 -16.80 14.55 12.59
CA ILE A 31 -17.53 15.68 13.17
C ILE A 31 -16.84 16.18 14.46
N ALA A 32 -16.19 15.28 15.22
CA ALA A 32 -15.49 15.63 16.46
C ALA A 32 -14.08 16.20 16.23
N LYS A 33 -13.42 15.85 15.12
CA LYS A 33 -12.08 16.31 14.75
C LYS A 33 -12.02 16.58 13.22
N PRO A 34 -12.33 17.81 12.78
CA PRO A 34 -12.44 18.11 11.36
C PRO A 34 -11.10 18.07 10.62
N ASP A 35 -9.98 18.21 11.34
CA ASP A 35 -8.65 18.35 10.73
C ASP A 35 -8.03 17.02 10.28
N HIS A 36 -8.51 15.89 10.80
CA HIS A 36 -7.98 14.56 10.48
C HIS A 36 -9.03 13.74 9.73
N ASN A 37 -8.66 13.21 8.55
CA ASN A 37 -9.55 12.43 7.69
C ASN A 37 -9.14 10.96 7.58
N MET A 38 -7.93 10.60 7.98
CA MET A 38 -7.39 9.24 7.92
C MET A 38 -6.94 8.77 9.30
N ARG A 39 -7.23 7.51 9.61
CA ARG A 39 -6.65 6.77 10.74
C ARG A 39 -5.62 5.81 10.18
N TRP A 40 -4.46 5.76 10.80
CA TRP A 40 -3.39 4.88 10.38
C TRP A 40 -2.70 4.25 11.57
N THR A 41 -2.19 3.04 11.38
CA THR A 41 -1.40 2.30 12.36
C THR A 41 -0.07 1.94 11.71
N VAL A 42 1.04 2.34 12.31
CA VAL A 42 2.39 1.91 11.93
C VAL A 42 2.86 0.83 12.90
N ALA A 43 3.53 -0.21 12.41
CA ALA A 43 4.00 -1.29 13.28
C ALA A 43 5.32 -1.93 12.82
N VAL A 44 5.97 -2.63 13.75
CA VAL A 44 7.03 -3.61 13.52
C VAL A 44 6.56 -4.95 14.08
N ARG A 45 6.50 -5.98 13.23
CA ARG A 45 5.90 -7.28 13.55
C ARG A 45 6.75 -8.43 13.00
N SER A 46 6.50 -9.65 13.48
CA SER A 46 7.08 -10.84 12.83
C SER A 46 6.50 -11.01 11.43
N ALA A 47 7.27 -11.58 10.51
CA ALA A 47 6.85 -11.64 9.10
C ALA A 47 5.67 -12.57 8.84
N ALA A 48 5.55 -13.67 9.59
CA ALA A 48 4.42 -14.58 9.46
C ALA A 48 3.13 -13.92 9.99
N SER A 49 2.09 -13.91 9.18
CA SER A 49 0.77 -13.44 9.62
C SER A 49 0.05 -14.52 10.43
N PRO A 50 -0.71 -14.14 11.47
CA PRO A 50 -1.59 -15.05 12.19
C PRO A 50 -2.62 -15.72 11.27
N PRO A 51 -3.13 -16.91 11.62
CA PRO A 51 -4.19 -17.56 10.84
C PRO A 51 -5.48 -16.73 10.86
N PRO A 52 -6.33 -16.83 9.81
CA PRO A 52 -7.64 -16.19 9.79
C PRO A 52 -8.49 -16.59 11.01
N GLY A 53 -9.16 -15.60 11.62
CA GLY A 53 -10.00 -15.83 12.83
C GLY A 53 -9.21 -15.99 14.13
N SER A 54 -7.93 -15.63 14.16
CA SER A 54 -7.17 -15.58 15.41
C SER A 54 -7.48 -14.32 16.23
N ALA A 55 -7.47 -14.44 17.56
CA ALA A 55 -7.69 -13.32 18.48
C ALA A 55 -6.74 -12.13 18.22
N ILE A 56 -5.50 -12.40 17.79
CA ILE A 56 -4.53 -11.36 17.42
C ILE A 56 -5.06 -10.42 16.33
N LEU A 57 -5.82 -10.96 15.36
CA LEU A 57 -6.42 -10.17 14.28
C LEU A 57 -7.68 -9.44 14.74
N GLU A 58 -8.44 -10.01 15.67
CA GLU A 58 -9.65 -9.38 16.23
C GLU A 58 -9.33 -8.18 17.12
N GLU A 59 -8.19 -8.20 17.80
CA GLU A 59 -7.70 -7.12 18.67
C GLU A 59 -7.04 -5.97 17.89
N ARG A 60 -6.94 -6.04 16.55
CA ARG A 60 -6.31 -4.99 15.73
C ARG A 60 -7.09 -3.68 15.78
N ALA A 61 -6.35 -2.58 15.87
CA ALA A 61 -6.93 -1.22 15.86
C ALA A 61 -7.67 -0.87 14.56
N ILE A 62 -7.27 -1.47 13.42
CA ILE A 62 -7.91 -1.26 12.12
C ILE A 62 -8.42 -2.62 11.62
N PRO A 63 -9.74 -2.79 11.42
CA PRO A 63 -10.30 -4.00 10.83
C PRO A 63 -9.72 -4.25 9.42
N GLY A 64 -9.33 -5.49 9.14
CA GLY A 64 -8.67 -5.87 7.88
C GLY A 64 -7.15 -5.75 7.89
N ASP A 65 -6.55 -5.34 9.01
CA ASP A 65 -5.10 -5.46 9.22
C ASP A 65 -4.69 -6.90 9.52
N VAL A 66 -4.35 -7.63 8.45
CA VAL A 66 -3.99 -9.06 8.52
C VAL A 66 -2.48 -9.33 8.46
N ILE A 67 -1.64 -8.29 8.41
CA ILE A 67 -0.22 -8.44 8.08
C ILE A 67 0.65 -8.63 9.34
N GLY A 68 1.33 -9.78 9.39
CA GLY A 68 2.40 -10.09 10.34
C GLY A 68 1.94 -10.23 11.79
N GLY A 69 2.88 -10.57 12.66
CA GLY A 69 2.68 -10.60 14.11
C GLY A 69 2.18 -11.94 14.66
N SER A 70 2.48 -13.05 13.98
CA SER A 70 2.26 -14.40 14.52
C SER A 70 3.20 -14.75 15.67
N ASP A 71 4.35 -14.08 15.78
CA ASP A 71 5.36 -14.31 16.82
C ASP A 71 5.57 -13.06 17.66
N ASP A 72 5.89 -13.24 18.95
CA ASP A 72 6.35 -12.17 19.81
C ASP A 72 7.82 -11.84 19.53
N LEU A 73 8.15 -10.57 19.29
CA LEU A 73 9.52 -10.11 19.05
C LEU A 73 10.24 -9.61 20.32
N SER A 74 9.55 -9.57 21.46
CA SER A 74 10.06 -9.01 22.73
C SER A 74 11.27 -9.77 23.29
N TYR A 75 11.51 -11.01 22.84
CA TYR A 75 12.67 -11.80 23.28
C TYR A 75 14.01 -11.26 22.76
N PHE A 76 14.02 -10.40 21.73
CA PHE A 76 15.22 -9.76 21.20
C PHE A 76 15.09 -8.25 21.01
N ILE A 77 13.88 -7.73 20.80
CA ILE A 77 13.60 -6.29 20.74
C ILE A 77 13.30 -5.78 22.15
N LYS A 78 14.05 -4.76 22.57
CA LYS A 78 13.81 -4.04 23.83
C LYS A 78 12.69 -3.02 23.69
N LYS A 79 12.75 -2.22 22.62
CA LYS A 79 11.79 -1.16 22.34
C LYS A 79 11.88 -0.70 20.90
N VAL A 80 10.79 -0.13 20.39
CA VAL A 80 10.74 0.52 19.09
C VAL A 80 10.41 1.99 19.30
N THR A 81 11.13 2.87 18.60
CA THR A 81 10.89 4.31 18.62
C THR A 81 10.40 4.74 17.24
N PHE A 82 9.23 5.36 17.19
CA PHE A 82 8.64 5.93 15.99
C PHE A 82 8.82 7.45 16.03
N LYS A 83 9.56 7.99 15.05
CA LYS A 83 9.69 9.43 14.83
C LYS A 83 8.65 9.85 13.79
N LEU A 84 7.62 10.53 14.27
CA LEU A 84 6.58 11.16 13.47
C LEU A 84 7.02 12.52 12.92
N HIS A 85 6.18 13.12 12.08
CA HIS A 85 6.35 14.49 11.63
C HIS A 85 6.18 15.49 12.79
N ASP A 86 6.88 16.62 12.73
CA ASP A 86 6.94 17.62 13.83
C ASP A 86 5.59 18.32 14.10
N SER A 87 4.61 18.15 13.22
CA SER A 87 3.23 18.60 13.45
C SER A 87 2.50 17.81 14.55
N TYR A 88 2.96 16.60 14.89
CA TYR A 88 2.35 15.79 15.94
C TYR A 88 2.89 16.18 17.32
N PRO A 89 2.05 16.24 18.35
CA PRO A 89 2.52 16.40 19.71
C PRO A 89 3.38 15.18 20.10
N ASN A 90 4.55 15.45 20.68
CA ASN A 90 5.54 14.43 21.01
C ASN A 90 5.86 13.53 19.80
N PRO A 91 6.51 14.05 18.75
CA PRO A 91 6.72 13.29 17.51
C PRO A 91 7.58 12.05 17.73
N LEU A 92 8.39 12.00 18.79
CA LEU A 92 9.15 10.82 19.17
C LEU A 92 8.33 9.93 20.12
N ARG A 93 7.71 8.88 19.58
CA ARG A 93 6.94 7.89 20.34
C ARG A 93 7.77 6.66 20.62
N VAL A 94 7.73 6.16 21.85
CA VAL A 94 8.51 5.00 22.28
C VAL A 94 7.56 3.91 22.75
N VAL A 95 7.69 2.71 22.20
CA VAL A 95 6.92 1.52 22.54
C VAL A 95 7.86 0.46 23.09
N ASP A 96 7.75 0.21 24.39
CA ASP A 96 8.68 -0.68 25.13
C ASP A 96 8.18 -2.13 25.23
N LYS A 97 6.93 -2.42 24.84
CA LYS A 97 6.34 -3.76 24.89
C LYS A 97 5.58 -4.07 23.61
N ALA A 98 5.55 -5.33 23.21
CA ALA A 98 4.69 -5.79 22.14
C ALA A 98 3.19 -5.60 22.50
N PRO A 99 2.32 -5.29 21.53
CA PRO A 99 2.60 -5.10 20.10
C PRO A 99 3.37 -3.79 19.83
N PHE A 100 4.43 -3.85 19.01
CA PHE A 100 5.23 -2.69 18.65
C PHE A 100 4.55 -1.88 17.54
N GLU A 101 3.43 -1.27 17.88
CA GLU A 101 2.61 -0.49 16.96
C GLU A 101 2.15 0.83 17.57
N LEU A 102 1.78 1.76 16.69
CA LEU A 102 1.34 3.09 17.03
C LEU A 102 0.21 3.48 16.08
N SER A 103 -0.96 3.75 16.65
CA SER A 103 -2.12 4.26 15.92
C SER A 103 -2.26 5.77 16.11
N GLU A 104 -2.46 6.48 15.01
CA GLU A 104 -2.63 7.92 14.98
C GLU A 104 -3.64 8.32 13.89
N THR A 105 -3.99 9.60 13.88
CA THR A 105 -4.90 10.18 12.89
C THR A 105 -4.21 11.35 12.20
N GLY A 106 -4.46 11.55 10.92
CA GLY A 106 -3.84 12.62 10.14
C GLY A 106 -4.45 12.79 8.76
N TRP A 107 -3.84 13.67 7.97
CA TRP A 107 -4.31 14.05 6.64
C TRP A 107 -3.25 13.94 5.54
N GLY A 108 -1.97 13.83 5.92
CA GLY A 108 -0.84 13.88 4.98
C GLY A 108 0.07 12.67 5.09
N GLU A 109 0.70 12.34 3.96
CA GLU A 109 1.75 11.34 3.86
C GLU A 109 3.09 11.93 4.29
N PHE A 110 3.89 11.15 5.03
CA PHE A 110 5.22 11.55 5.47
C PHE A 110 6.07 10.31 5.75
N VAL A 111 7.39 10.49 5.90
CA VAL A 111 8.29 9.39 6.22
C VAL A 111 8.39 9.23 7.73
N ILE A 112 7.98 8.07 8.24
CA ILE A 112 8.11 7.69 9.64
C ILE A 112 9.49 7.08 9.86
N GLY A 113 10.26 7.65 10.78
CA GLY A 113 11.53 7.05 11.20
C GLY A 113 11.30 5.97 12.25
N ILE A 114 11.62 4.72 11.95
CA ILE A 114 11.44 3.59 12.87
C ILE A 114 12.81 3.19 13.39
N LYS A 115 13.01 3.23 14.71
CA LYS A 115 14.28 2.83 15.35
C LYS A 115 14.07 1.67 16.30
N ILE A 116 14.64 0.52 15.96
CA ILE A 116 14.52 -0.72 16.72
C ILE A 116 15.72 -0.84 17.66
N HIS A 117 15.47 -0.86 18.96
CA HIS A 117 16.48 -1.09 19.97
C HIS A 117 16.43 -2.54 20.45
N PHE A 118 17.59 -3.20 20.44
CA PHE A 118 17.72 -4.57 20.92
C PHE A 118 17.90 -4.65 22.44
N LEU A 119 17.67 -5.84 23.00
CA LEU A 119 18.01 -6.14 24.38
C LEU A 119 19.51 -5.95 24.62
N SER A 120 19.87 -5.52 25.84
CA SER A 120 21.29 -5.32 26.18
C SER A 120 22.13 -6.61 26.09
N GLU A 121 21.47 -7.78 26.12
CA GLU A 121 22.07 -9.10 25.97
C GLU A 121 22.58 -9.36 24.55
N SER A 122 21.96 -8.76 23.52
CA SER A 122 22.41 -8.93 22.14
C SER A 122 23.74 -8.24 21.87
N ALA A 123 24.07 -7.20 22.66
CA ALA A 123 25.21 -6.32 22.42
C ALA A 123 25.24 -5.72 21.01
N GLU A 124 24.07 -5.56 20.38
CA GLU A 124 23.91 -5.00 19.04
C GLU A 124 23.45 -3.54 19.07
N LYS A 125 23.84 -2.80 18.04
CA LYS A 125 23.39 -1.41 17.84
C LYS A 125 21.95 -1.37 17.36
N ALA A 126 21.25 -0.29 17.69
CA ALA A 126 19.90 -0.07 17.19
C ALA A 126 19.89 0.09 15.66
N ILE A 127 18.89 -0.47 15.00
CA ILE A 127 18.66 -0.33 13.55
C ILE A 127 17.68 0.82 13.33
N GLN A 128 17.88 1.58 12.26
CA GLN A 128 16.97 2.63 11.84
C GLN A 128 16.44 2.34 10.44
N LEU A 129 15.12 2.33 10.32
CA LEU A 129 14.35 2.12 9.10
C LEU A 129 13.59 3.41 8.79
N GLN A 130 13.21 3.58 7.53
CA GLN A 130 12.41 4.72 7.07
C GLN A 130 11.20 4.16 6.33
N HIS A 131 10.01 4.52 6.79
CA HIS A 131 8.76 4.02 6.23
C HIS A 131 7.94 5.18 5.65
N PRO A 132 7.74 5.27 4.32
CA PRO A 132 6.81 6.22 3.74
C PRO A 132 5.36 5.82 4.09
N LEU A 133 4.72 6.62 4.94
CA LEU A 133 3.30 6.46 5.27
C LEU A 133 2.47 6.74 4.02
N LYS A 134 1.72 5.73 3.58
CA LYS A 134 0.75 5.86 2.49
C LYS A 134 -0.66 5.94 3.05
N LEU A 135 -1.42 6.93 2.60
CA LEU A 135 -2.81 7.15 2.99
C LEU A 135 -3.78 6.91 1.83
N HIS A 136 -3.33 7.09 0.59
CA HIS A 136 -4.17 6.94 -0.59
C HIS A 136 -3.54 6.00 -1.61
N ASP A 137 -4.36 5.09 -2.15
CA ASP A 137 -3.99 4.27 -3.31
C ASP A 137 -4.15 5.10 -4.58
N TRP A 138 -3.10 5.83 -4.97
CA TRP A 138 -3.06 6.58 -6.23
C TRP A 138 -3.16 5.69 -7.49
N THR A 139 -3.15 4.37 -7.33
CA THR A 139 -3.30 3.37 -8.39
C THR A 139 -4.75 3.04 -8.73
N ALA A 140 -5.72 3.46 -7.91
CA ALA A 140 -7.13 3.38 -8.30
C ALA A 140 -7.44 4.58 -9.20
N ASP A 141 -7.92 4.33 -10.41
CA ASP A 141 -8.34 5.39 -11.33
C ASP A 141 -9.23 6.40 -10.58
N PRO A 142 -8.94 7.71 -10.62
CA PRO A 142 -9.73 8.71 -9.88
C PRO A 142 -11.22 8.67 -10.26
N ASN A 143 -11.53 8.21 -11.48
CA ASN A 143 -12.90 8.04 -11.98
C ASN A 143 -13.63 6.81 -11.41
N SER A 144 -12.93 5.85 -10.78
CA SER A 144 -13.56 4.68 -10.15
C SER A 144 -14.26 4.99 -8.82
N SER A 145 -14.05 6.21 -8.30
CA SER A 145 -14.68 6.75 -7.09
C SER A 145 -15.90 7.65 -7.37
N ILE A 146 -16.12 8.01 -8.64
CA ILE A 146 -17.28 8.81 -9.04
C ILE A 146 -18.48 7.86 -9.17
N PRO A 147 -19.51 7.97 -8.31
CA PRO A 147 -20.72 7.18 -8.50
C PRO A 147 -21.34 7.58 -9.86
N PRO A 148 -21.82 6.61 -10.68
CA PRO A 148 -22.50 6.90 -11.93
C PRO A 148 -23.91 7.42 -11.60
N VAL A 149 -23.99 8.64 -11.08
CA VAL A 149 -25.21 9.42 -11.07
C VAL A 149 -25.06 10.36 -12.25
N TRP A 150 -26.07 10.42 -13.13
CA TRP A 150 -26.16 11.27 -14.33
C TRP A 150 -25.66 10.70 -15.67
N LEU A 151 -25.99 9.45 -15.99
CA LEU A 151 -26.26 9.11 -17.40
C LEU A 151 -27.59 8.36 -17.49
N ASP A 152 -28.68 9.10 -17.44
CA ASP A 152 -29.99 8.58 -17.83
C ASP A 152 -29.99 8.41 -19.35
N GLN A 153 -29.60 7.22 -19.79
CA GLN A 153 -29.47 6.86 -21.19
C GLN A 153 -30.74 6.13 -21.65
N SER A 154 -31.89 6.79 -21.51
CA SER A 154 -33.18 6.29 -21.99
C SER A 154 -33.87 7.18 -23.05
N LEU A 155 -33.13 8.10 -23.70
CA LEU A 155 -33.65 8.88 -24.84
C LEU A 155 -32.91 8.61 -26.16
N ALA A 156 -32.27 7.45 -26.27
CA ALA A 156 -31.66 6.99 -27.52
C ALA A 156 -32.38 5.75 -28.08
N ASP A 157 -33.68 5.88 -28.33
CA ASP A 157 -34.38 4.96 -29.24
C ASP A 157 -35.45 5.73 -30.03
N SER A 158 -35.06 6.25 -31.20
CA SER A 158 -35.84 6.25 -32.44
C SER A 158 -34.95 6.80 -33.56
N GLY A 159 -34.25 5.93 -34.29
CA GLY A 159 -33.55 6.33 -35.51
C GLY A 159 -34.52 6.53 -36.68
N PRO A 160 -34.29 7.48 -37.62
CA PRO A 160 -34.96 7.48 -38.91
C PRO A 160 -34.09 6.79 -39.98
N GLN A 161 -34.67 5.81 -40.68
CA GLN A 161 -34.16 5.19 -41.91
C GLN A 161 -34.30 6.13 -43.13
N PRO A 162 -33.53 5.91 -44.22
CA PRO A 162 -33.30 6.90 -45.28
C PRO A 162 -34.25 6.79 -46.48
N GLY A 163 -34.47 7.93 -47.15
CA GLY A 163 -34.71 8.01 -48.60
C GLY A 163 -36.05 8.59 -49.06
N SER A 164 -36.02 9.82 -49.60
CA SER A 164 -36.45 10.19 -50.97
C SER A 164 -37.09 11.59 -51.08
N SER A 165 -36.36 12.45 -51.81
CA SER A 165 -36.79 13.46 -52.79
C SER A 165 -37.86 14.53 -52.48
N SER A 166 -37.41 15.78 -52.70
CA SER A 166 -38.10 16.88 -53.40
C SER A 166 -38.91 17.90 -52.59
N GLY A 167 -38.49 19.17 -52.69
CA GLY A 167 -39.41 20.31 -52.70
C GLY A 167 -39.17 21.40 -51.65
N VAL A 168 -38.32 22.37 -51.97
CA VAL A 168 -38.50 23.80 -51.58
C VAL A 168 -39.74 24.30 -52.39
N PRO A 169 -40.51 25.36 -52.03
CA PRO A 169 -40.05 26.53 -51.28
C PRO A 169 -41.09 27.42 -50.51
N LEU A 170 -40.57 28.54 -49.97
CA LEU A 170 -41.20 29.86 -49.69
C LEU A 170 -41.97 30.13 -48.37
N ASP A 171 -41.35 31.01 -47.57
CA ASP A 171 -41.90 32.07 -46.69
C ASP A 171 -43.15 32.80 -47.28
N PRO A 172 -44.03 33.48 -46.49
CA PRO A 172 -43.64 34.51 -45.49
C PRO A 172 -44.53 34.76 -44.23
N VAL A 173 -43.89 35.28 -43.15
CA VAL A 173 -44.16 36.51 -42.34
C VAL A 173 -45.64 36.90 -42.02
N PRO A 174 -45.98 37.62 -40.92
CA PRO A 174 -45.59 37.63 -39.49
C PRO A 174 -46.82 37.53 -38.55
N SER A 175 -46.65 37.63 -37.22
CA SER A 175 -47.39 38.55 -36.30
C SER A 175 -47.44 38.05 -34.84
N LYS A 176 -46.89 38.89 -33.94
CA LYS A 176 -47.16 39.01 -32.48
C LYS A 176 -48.68 39.24 -32.21
N PRO A 177 -49.19 39.37 -30.95
CA PRO A 177 -48.60 39.15 -29.62
C PRO A 177 -49.51 38.35 -28.63
N ASP A 178 -49.01 38.23 -27.39
CA ASP A 178 -49.55 37.80 -26.06
C ASP A 178 -51.06 38.15 -25.78
N PRO A 179 -51.70 37.90 -24.60
CA PRO A 179 -51.19 37.42 -23.28
C PRO A 179 -52.20 36.64 -22.34
N ILE A 180 -51.71 36.31 -21.12
CA ILE A 180 -52.36 36.34 -19.79
C ILE A 180 -53.36 35.24 -19.33
N ASP A 181 -52.93 34.63 -18.21
CA ASP A 181 -53.61 34.15 -17.01
C ASP A 181 -54.98 33.45 -17.06
N GLN A 182 -55.02 32.26 -16.43
CA GLN A 182 -56.08 31.98 -15.47
C GLN A 182 -55.71 30.89 -14.46
N VAL A 183 -55.80 31.28 -13.19
CA VAL A 183 -55.73 30.45 -11.99
C VAL A 183 -57.08 29.76 -11.79
N SER A 184 -57.11 28.47 -11.44
CA SER A 184 -58.21 27.88 -10.66
C SER A 184 -57.79 26.56 -10.00
N LEU A 185 -57.89 26.56 -8.67
CA LEU A 185 -57.74 25.40 -7.80
C LEU A 185 -58.88 24.40 -8.03
N THR A 186 -58.61 23.09 -7.99
CA THR A 186 -59.44 22.17 -7.20
C THR A 186 -58.65 20.96 -6.72
N ASN A 187 -58.79 20.73 -5.42
CA ASN A 187 -58.26 19.64 -4.63
C ASN A 187 -59.00 18.33 -4.96
N LYS A 188 -58.29 17.20 -5.11
CA LYS A 188 -58.77 15.83 -4.83
C LYS A 188 -57.63 14.81 -4.95
N ASN A 189 -56.97 14.53 -3.82
CA ASN A 189 -56.17 13.31 -3.65
C ASN A 189 -57.09 12.08 -3.48
N PRO A 190 -56.77 10.94 -4.11
CA PRO A 190 -57.00 9.60 -3.57
C PRO A 190 -55.68 9.01 -3.02
N PRO A 191 -55.73 7.96 -2.17
CA PRO A 191 -54.67 7.59 -1.23
C PRO A 191 -53.51 6.80 -1.87
N PRO A 192 -52.31 6.77 -1.25
CA PRO A 192 -51.22 5.90 -1.69
C PRO A 192 -51.47 4.43 -1.28
N PRO A 193 -51.08 3.44 -2.11
CA PRO A 193 -51.02 2.03 -1.70
C PRO A 193 -49.87 1.80 -0.69
N PRO A 194 -49.95 0.73 0.13
CA PRO A 194 -49.22 0.60 1.38
C PRO A 194 -47.71 0.46 1.19
N SER A 195 -46.97 1.18 2.04
CA SER A 195 -45.54 1.08 2.26
C SER A 195 -45.14 -0.29 2.80
N THR A 196 -44.66 -1.18 1.94
CA THR A 196 -43.71 -2.21 2.35
C THR A 196 -42.37 -1.54 2.57
N SER A 197 -41.95 -1.52 3.84
CA SER A 197 -40.62 -1.16 4.30
C SER A 197 -39.57 -2.10 3.68
N THR A 198 -38.96 -1.67 2.58
CA THR A 198 -37.64 -2.16 2.18
C THR A 198 -36.60 -1.17 2.68
N ASP A 199 -36.03 -1.54 3.81
CA ASP A 199 -34.80 -0.98 4.37
C ASP A 199 -33.76 -0.84 3.26
N SER A 200 -33.55 0.40 2.82
CA SER A 200 -32.59 0.73 1.78
C SER A 200 -31.22 0.89 2.44
N THR A 201 -30.66 -0.21 2.93
CA THR A 201 -29.24 -0.25 3.27
C THR A 201 -28.47 -0.15 1.96
N LEU A 202 -28.09 1.08 1.59
CA LEU A 202 -27.04 1.30 0.59
C LEU A 202 -25.86 0.42 0.99
N PRO A 203 -25.32 -0.45 0.11
CA PRO A 203 -24.07 -1.13 0.40
C PRO A 203 -22.99 -0.04 0.40
N SER A 204 -22.67 0.47 1.59
CA SER A 204 -21.52 1.35 1.78
C SER A 204 -20.30 0.57 1.33
N LYS A 205 -19.77 0.92 0.16
CA LYS A 205 -18.48 0.42 -0.31
C LYS A 205 -17.50 0.61 0.86
N PRO A 206 -16.87 -0.45 1.39
CA PRO A 206 -15.96 -0.31 2.52
C PRO A 206 -14.87 0.69 2.14
N SER A 207 -14.59 1.63 3.05
CA SER A 207 -13.52 2.61 2.87
C SER A 207 -12.23 1.87 2.46
N PRO A 208 -11.53 2.33 1.42
CA PRO A 208 -10.36 1.62 0.92
C PRO A 208 -9.31 1.52 2.03
N LEU A 209 -8.92 0.28 2.33
CA LEU A 209 -7.89 -0.03 3.29
C LEU A 209 -6.55 -0.03 2.57
N VAL A 210 -5.67 0.90 2.93
CA VAL A 210 -4.36 1.08 2.31
C VAL A 210 -3.33 0.35 3.14
N HIS A 211 -2.68 -0.64 2.54
CA HIS A 211 -1.57 -1.37 3.16
C HIS A 211 -0.25 -0.95 2.54
N SER A 212 0.72 -0.62 3.39
CA SER A 212 2.08 -0.28 2.97
C SER A 212 3.04 -1.02 3.90
N TRP A 213 3.36 -2.25 3.53
CA TRP A 213 4.23 -3.13 4.34
C TRP A 213 5.48 -3.53 3.58
N GLN A 214 6.59 -3.60 4.30
CA GLN A 214 7.90 -3.99 3.80
C GLN A 214 8.42 -5.18 4.62
N TYR A 215 8.98 -6.15 3.92
CA TYR A 215 9.69 -7.28 4.53
C TYR A 215 11.15 -6.92 4.72
N ASP A 216 11.73 -7.33 5.85
CA ASP A 216 13.15 -7.17 6.15
C ASP A 216 13.64 -8.30 7.07
N GLU A 217 14.96 -8.49 7.13
CA GLU A 217 15.59 -9.51 7.97
C GLU A 217 16.65 -8.90 8.88
N ILE A 218 16.44 -9.04 10.19
CA ILE A 218 17.44 -8.65 11.17
C ILE A 218 18.48 -9.75 11.27
N VAL A 219 19.68 -9.47 10.77
CA VAL A 219 20.81 -10.41 10.82
C VAL A 219 21.71 -10.12 12.02
N PHE A 220 21.86 -11.11 12.89
CA PHE A 220 22.81 -11.09 14.00
C PHE A 220 24.07 -11.85 13.61
N THR A 221 25.16 -11.13 13.36
CA THR A 221 26.48 -11.70 13.05
C THR A 221 27.29 -11.86 14.32
N ASP A 222 27.92 -13.03 14.47
CA ASP A 222 28.68 -13.42 15.65
C ASP A 222 27.97 -13.09 16.98
N PRO A 223 26.73 -13.60 17.20
CA PRO A 223 25.93 -13.24 18.37
C PRO A 223 26.58 -13.71 19.68
N VAL A 224 26.26 -13.01 20.77
CA VAL A 224 26.64 -13.45 22.13
C VAL A 224 26.01 -14.82 22.41
N GLU A 225 26.76 -15.75 23.00
CA GLU A 225 26.36 -17.16 23.20
C GLU A 225 25.01 -17.29 23.92
N THR A 226 24.79 -16.54 25.00
CA THR A 226 23.51 -16.53 25.74
C THR A 226 22.35 -16.01 24.90
N PHE A 227 22.61 -14.98 24.08
CA PHE A 227 21.61 -14.42 23.19
C PHE A 227 21.31 -15.39 22.03
N TYR A 228 22.32 -16.06 21.49
CA TYR A 228 22.17 -17.08 20.47
C TYR A 228 21.30 -18.25 20.96
N SER A 229 21.53 -18.76 22.17
CA SER A 229 20.67 -19.79 22.77
C SER A 229 19.21 -19.31 22.91
N LYS A 230 19.01 -18.04 23.28
CA LYS A 230 17.68 -17.43 23.36
C LYS A 230 17.01 -17.35 21.99
N LEU A 231 17.76 -17.00 20.95
CA LEU A 231 17.27 -17.01 19.58
C LEU A 231 16.89 -18.44 19.16
N LEU A 232 17.72 -19.45 19.42
CA LEU A 232 17.40 -20.84 19.08
C LEU A 232 16.14 -21.38 19.80
N ALA A 233 15.90 -20.94 21.03
CA ALA A 233 14.69 -21.29 21.78
C ALA A 233 13.41 -20.67 21.19
N HIS A 234 13.53 -19.66 20.33
CA HIS A 234 12.42 -18.95 19.67
C HIS A 234 12.65 -18.97 18.14
N PRO A 235 12.46 -20.12 17.47
CA PRO A 235 12.55 -20.18 16.02
C PRO A 235 11.43 -19.33 15.39
N PRO A 236 11.70 -18.61 14.28
CA PRO A 236 10.67 -17.84 13.61
C PRO A 236 9.62 -18.78 12.99
N THR A 237 8.34 -18.38 13.07
CA THR A 237 7.29 -19.09 12.35
C THR A 237 7.52 -18.95 10.84
N PRO A 238 7.52 -20.05 10.07
CA PRO A 238 7.70 -19.98 8.62
C PRO A 238 6.53 -19.25 7.96
N LEU A 239 6.81 -18.56 6.85
CA LEU A 239 5.76 -17.97 6.03
C LEU A 239 4.79 -19.06 5.55
N PRO A 240 3.48 -18.76 5.45
CA PRO A 240 2.50 -19.68 4.89
C PRO A 240 2.85 -20.01 3.44
N ALA A 241 2.52 -21.23 3.00
CA ALA A 241 2.83 -21.69 1.66
C ALA A 241 2.16 -20.82 0.57
N GLN A 242 0.93 -20.38 0.84
CA GLN A 242 0.10 -19.55 -0.04
C GLN A 242 -0.72 -18.57 0.80
N ASN A 243 -1.23 -17.52 0.15
CA ASN A 243 -2.15 -16.57 0.79
C ASN A 243 -3.42 -17.27 1.29
N ARG A 244 -3.71 -17.13 2.58
CA ARG A 244 -4.89 -17.70 3.26
C ARG A 244 -6.06 -16.71 3.37
N PHE A 245 -5.86 -15.45 3.02
CA PHE A 245 -6.89 -14.41 3.12
C PHE A 245 -7.64 -14.22 1.80
N PRO A 246 -8.93 -13.85 1.83
CA PRO A 246 -9.70 -13.57 0.63
C PRO A 246 -9.03 -12.52 -0.27
N SER A 247 -9.15 -12.71 -1.59
CA SER A 247 -8.67 -11.75 -2.58
C SER A 247 -9.24 -10.35 -2.30
N GLY A 248 -8.38 -9.32 -2.32
CA GLY A 248 -8.78 -7.94 -2.05
C GLY A 248 -8.72 -7.51 -0.57
N THR A 249 -8.45 -8.43 0.37
CA THR A 249 -8.20 -8.07 1.78
C THR A 249 -7.00 -7.14 1.90
N VAL A 250 -5.94 -7.42 1.15
CA VAL A 250 -4.74 -6.61 1.04
C VAL A 250 -4.46 -6.41 -0.43
N GLN A 251 -4.66 -5.18 -0.90
CA GLN A 251 -4.56 -4.84 -2.32
C GLN A 251 -3.14 -4.58 -2.79
N GLN A 252 -2.23 -4.26 -1.87
CA GLN A 252 -0.83 -4.05 -2.18
C GLN A 252 0.05 -4.42 -0.99
N ILE A 253 1.06 -5.26 -1.26
CA ILE A 253 2.18 -5.53 -0.38
C ILE A 253 3.47 -5.13 -1.06
N GLY A 254 4.35 -4.48 -0.30
CA GLY A 254 5.62 -3.97 -0.81
C GLY A 254 5.46 -2.94 -1.93
N ASN A 255 6.55 -2.73 -2.65
CA ASN A 255 6.61 -1.71 -3.70
C ASN A 255 6.08 -2.18 -5.06
N LYS A 256 5.80 -3.48 -5.24
CA LYS A 256 5.55 -4.12 -6.55
C LYS A 256 4.14 -4.70 -6.75
N GLY A 257 3.19 -4.46 -5.84
CA GLY A 257 1.77 -4.75 -6.10
C GLY A 257 1.37 -6.23 -5.98
N GLU A 258 2.10 -7.06 -5.23
CA GLU A 258 1.59 -8.37 -4.84
C GLU A 258 0.43 -8.19 -3.85
N THR A 259 -0.53 -9.13 -3.83
CA THR A 259 -1.74 -9.05 -3.00
C THR A 259 -1.77 -10.17 -1.95
N GLY A 260 -2.51 -9.98 -0.86
CA GLY A 260 -2.69 -11.00 0.19
C GLY A 260 -1.79 -10.85 1.42
N GLU A 261 -1.15 -11.93 1.88
CA GLU A 261 -0.17 -11.91 2.97
C GLU A 261 1.23 -12.27 2.46
N PHE A 262 2.28 -11.99 3.24
CA PHE A 262 3.62 -12.50 2.93
C PHE A 262 3.63 -14.02 2.98
N SER A 263 3.91 -14.65 1.83
CA SER A 263 3.86 -16.10 1.66
C SER A 263 5.11 -16.64 0.94
N ALA A 264 5.35 -17.94 1.10
CA ALA A 264 6.47 -18.61 0.46
C ALA A 264 6.36 -18.61 -1.08
N ASP A 265 5.15 -18.68 -1.65
CA ASP A 265 4.95 -18.58 -3.10
C ASP A 265 5.34 -17.19 -3.64
N ILE A 266 5.01 -16.11 -2.91
CA ILE A 266 5.40 -14.74 -3.28
C ILE A 266 6.93 -14.63 -3.22
N ALA A 267 7.56 -15.13 -2.15
CA ALA A 267 9.01 -15.12 -2.01
C ALA A 267 9.70 -15.85 -3.17
N GLN A 268 9.21 -17.04 -3.55
CA GLN A 268 9.74 -17.80 -4.68
C GLN A 268 9.54 -17.08 -6.02
N ARG A 269 8.38 -16.44 -6.24
CA ARG A 269 8.13 -15.66 -7.46
C ARG A 269 9.05 -14.44 -7.54
N GLU A 270 9.21 -13.69 -6.46
CA GLU A 270 10.14 -12.55 -6.43
C GLU A 270 11.59 -13.01 -6.62
N PHE A 271 12.01 -14.12 -6.01
CA PHE A 271 13.35 -14.69 -6.20
C PHE A 271 13.63 -14.98 -7.68
N ARG A 272 12.70 -15.66 -8.37
CA ARG A 272 12.82 -15.90 -9.83
C ARG A 272 12.88 -14.61 -10.63
N LYS A 273 12.08 -13.59 -10.27
CA LYS A 273 12.13 -12.29 -10.95
C LYS A 273 13.50 -11.62 -10.78
N LEU A 274 14.13 -11.76 -9.60
CA LEU A 274 15.47 -11.24 -9.34
C LEU A 274 16.54 -11.99 -10.13
N ASP A 275 16.51 -13.33 -10.16
CA ASP A 275 17.43 -14.14 -10.98
C ASP A 275 17.38 -13.74 -12.46
N TRP A 276 16.17 -13.53 -12.98
CA TRP A 276 15.96 -13.04 -14.35
C TRP A 276 16.51 -11.63 -14.57
N ALA A 277 16.33 -10.73 -13.60
CA ALA A 277 16.87 -9.38 -13.68
C ALA A 277 18.41 -9.37 -13.63
N GLU A 278 19.01 -10.20 -12.77
CA GLU A 278 20.46 -10.38 -12.68
C GLU A 278 21.03 -10.89 -14.01
N LEU A 279 20.38 -11.88 -14.62
CA LEU A 279 20.77 -12.39 -15.94
C LEU A 279 20.73 -11.29 -17.01
N ASN A 280 19.67 -10.48 -17.04
CA ASN A 280 19.54 -9.39 -18.00
C ASN A 280 20.64 -8.33 -17.82
N ILE A 281 20.99 -8.01 -16.58
CA ILE A 281 22.10 -7.10 -16.27
C ILE A 281 23.41 -7.68 -16.77
N LEU A 282 23.66 -8.98 -16.54
CA LEU A 282 24.88 -9.64 -16.99
C LEU A 282 25.02 -9.61 -18.52
N ILE A 283 23.93 -9.86 -19.24
CA ILE A 283 23.88 -9.78 -20.71
C ILE A 283 24.22 -8.36 -21.18
N GLU A 284 23.64 -7.33 -20.55
CA GLU A 284 23.91 -5.95 -20.93
C GLU A 284 25.36 -5.54 -20.59
N ILE A 285 25.92 -6.01 -19.47
CA ILE A 285 27.33 -5.81 -19.13
C ILE A 285 28.23 -6.39 -20.22
N ASP A 286 27.96 -7.61 -20.69
CA ASP A 286 28.75 -8.23 -21.75
C ASP A 286 28.63 -7.47 -23.09
N ARG A 287 27.42 -7.04 -23.43
CA ARG A 287 27.16 -6.19 -24.60
C ARG A 287 27.95 -4.88 -24.57
N LEU A 288 27.94 -4.20 -23.42
CA LEU A 288 28.66 -2.93 -23.22
C LEU A 288 30.17 -3.14 -23.23
N ARG A 289 30.69 -4.24 -22.67
CA ARG A 289 32.11 -4.60 -22.76
C ARG A 289 32.55 -4.85 -24.20
N GLY A 290 31.73 -5.55 -24.99
CA GLY A 290 31.98 -5.76 -26.40
C GLY A 290 32.06 -4.45 -27.19
N LYS A 291 31.12 -3.53 -26.94
CA LYS A 291 31.13 -2.20 -27.56
C LYS A 291 32.37 -1.38 -27.15
N LEU A 292 32.70 -1.35 -25.86
CA LEU A 292 33.88 -0.66 -25.36
C LEU A 292 35.17 -1.18 -26.02
N SER A 293 35.28 -2.50 -26.18
CA SER A 293 36.43 -3.09 -26.88
C SER A 293 36.52 -2.69 -28.35
N LEU A 294 35.39 -2.52 -29.03
CA LEU A 294 35.37 -2.06 -30.42
C LEU A 294 35.79 -0.58 -30.51
N ASP A 295 35.17 0.27 -29.69
CA ASP A 295 35.44 1.70 -29.63
C ASP A 295 36.93 1.96 -29.28
N GLU A 296 37.53 1.16 -28.40
CA GLU A 296 38.97 1.26 -28.06
C GLU A 296 39.87 0.91 -29.26
N ARG A 297 39.50 -0.09 -30.06
CA ARG A 297 40.24 -0.45 -31.29
C ARG A 297 40.17 0.68 -32.32
N GLU A 298 38.98 1.23 -32.55
CA GLU A 298 38.78 2.35 -33.47
C GLU A 298 39.57 3.59 -33.02
N LEU A 299 39.51 3.92 -31.72
CA LEU A 299 40.25 5.04 -31.14
C LEU A 299 41.77 4.88 -31.35
N ASN A 300 42.31 3.69 -31.11
CA ASN A 300 43.73 3.41 -31.31
C ASN A 300 44.13 3.52 -32.79
N GLN A 301 43.26 3.11 -33.71
CA GLN A 301 43.49 3.23 -35.14
C GLN A 301 43.50 4.70 -35.60
N ILE A 302 42.54 5.50 -35.14
CA ILE A 302 42.50 6.94 -35.42
C ILE A 302 43.75 7.64 -34.88
N LYS A 303 44.15 7.35 -33.63
CA LYS A 303 45.38 7.90 -33.04
C LYS A 303 46.61 7.59 -33.89
N LYS A 304 46.71 6.36 -34.42
CA LYS A 304 47.82 5.95 -35.29
C LYS A 304 47.85 6.72 -36.62
N LEU A 305 46.69 6.91 -37.25
CA LEU A 305 46.59 7.69 -38.49
C LEU A 305 46.97 9.16 -38.28
N LEU A 306 46.54 9.75 -37.15
CA LEU A 306 46.80 11.15 -36.82
C LEU A 306 48.31 11.40 -36.59
N LEU A 307 49.00 10.45 -35.93
CA LEU A 307 50.45 10.46 -35.76
C LEU A 307 51.19 10.35 -37.11
N GLN A 308 50.68 9.55 -38.05
CA GLN A 308 51.27 9.42 -39.39
C GLN A 308 51.06 10.67 -40.25
N SER A 309 49.94 11.38 -40.11
CA SER A 309 49.68 12.63 -40.85
C SER A 309 50.42 13.85 -40.29
N ALA A 310 50.91 13.77 -39.05
CA ALA A 310 51.63 14.87 -38.39
C ALA A 310 53.16 14.79 -38.59
N SER A 311 53.66 13.78 -39.29
CA SER A 311 55.08 13.53 -39.56
C SER A 311 55.42 13.74 -41.02
#